data_AF-A0A259M790-F1
#
_entry.id   AF-A0A259M790-F1
#
_cell.length_a   1.000
_cell.length_b   1.000
_cell.length_c   1.000
_cell.angle_alpha   90.00
_cell.angle_beta   90.00
_cell.angle_gamma   90.00
#
_symmetry.space_group_name_H-M   'P 1'
#
loop_
_entity.id
_entity.type
_entity.pdbx_description
1 polymer ?
#
loop_
_entity_poly.entity_id
_entity_poly.type
_entity_poly.pdbx_seq_one_letter_code
_entity_poly.pdbx_strand_id
1 'polypeptide(L)'
;MTPIRLVFCLLLVASSLSVAQARTVWVDDQLYLPVRSGAGTQFRIIENAVPSGTPLEVLEAGESYTRVRTPKGTEGWVSTQYLSNEPIAADQLRRVSAELESARSELAQIREQLSSVTEERNTLENAENTLS
;
A
#
# COMPACT_ATOMS: atom_id res chain seq x y z
N MET A 1 24.49 47.64 -41.40
CA MET A 1 23.48 46.61 -41.09
C MET A 1 22.47 47.22 -40.12
N THR A 2 21.17 47.22 -40.43
CA THR A 2 20.19 48.01 -39.68
C THR A 2 19.89 47.41 -38.30
N PRO A 3 19.79 48.23 -37.23
CA PRO A 3 19.62 47.74 -35.85
C PRO A 3 18.32 46.94 -35.65
N ILE A 4 17.31 47.18 -36.49
CA ILE A 4 16.04 46.44 -36.51
C ILE A 4 16.21 44.94 -36.80
N ARG A 5 17.18 44.54 -37.64
CA ARG A 5 17.44 43.11 -37.92
C ARG A 5 18.09 42.39 -36.73
N LEU A 6 18.92 43.10 -35.97
CA LEU A 6 19.55 42.57 -34.76
C LEU A 6 18.52 42.35 -33.65
N VAL A 7 17.57 43.28 -33.47
CA VAL A 7 16.48 43.14 -32.50
C VAL A 7 15.55 41.98 -32.85
N PHE A 8 15.23 41.80 -34.14
CA PHE A 8 14.39 40.68 -34.58
C PHE A 8 15.06 39.31 -34.39
N CYS A 9 16.37 39.20 -34.65
CA CYS A 9 17.13 37.97 -34.35
C CYS A 9 17.20 37.69 -32.85
N LEU A 10 17.35 38.71 -32.00
CA LEU A 10 17.37 38.54 -30.55
C LEU A 10 16.02 38.05 -30.00
N LEU A 11 14.92 38.57 -30.54
CA LEU A 11 13.56 38.16 -30.17
C LEU A 11 13.26 36.70 -30.56
N LEU A 12 13.75 36.25 -31.72
CA LEU A 12 13.62 34.86 -32.18
C LEU A 12 14.37 33.85 -31.30
N VAL A 13 15.53 34.23 -30.76
CA VAL A 13 16.32 33.40 -29.83
C VAL A 13 15.70 33.35 -28.42
N ALA A 14 15.00 34.40 -27.99
CA ALA A 14 14.31 34.40 -26.70
C ALA A 14 13.08 33.47 -26.69
N SER A 15 12.40 33.32 -27.82
CA SER A 15 11.20 32.45 -27.96
C SER A 15 11.50 30.94 -27.98
N SER A 16 12.76 30.52 -28.15
CA SER A 16 13.14 29.09 -28.15
C SER A 16 13.51 28.53 -26.77
N LEU A 17 13.47 29.36 -25.71
CA LEU A 17 13.68 28.95 -24.33
C LEU A 17 12.42 28.29 -23.73
N SER A 18 11.94 27.20 -24.34
CA SER A 18 11.03 26.28 -23.66
C SER A 18 11.84 25.48 -22.64
N VAL A 19 11.89 25.96 -21.39
CA VAL A 19 12.55 25.23 -20.29
C VAL A 19 11.75 23.95 -20.02
N ALA A 20 12.27 22.82 -20.48
CA ALA A 20 11.78 21.51 -20.06
C ALA A 20 12.05 21.34 -18.56
N GLN A 21 11.02 21.53 -17.73
CA GLN A 21 11.10 21.29 -16.30
C GLN A 21 11.17 19.77 -16.06
N ALA A 22 12.30 19.29 -15.55
CA ALA A 22 12.43 17.90 -15.14
C ALA A 22 11.53 17.65 -13.91
N ARG A 23 10.56 16.76 -14.03
CA ARG A 23 9.68 16.34 -12.93
C ARG A 23 10.13 15.00 -12.38
N THR A 24 10.39 14.93 -11.07
CA THR A 24 10.62 13.66 -10.38
C THR A 24 9.31 12.88 -10.27
N VAL A 25 9.36 11.59 -10.59
CA VAL A 25 8.25 10.63 -10.48
C VAL A 25 8.75 9.37 -9.79
N TRP A 26 7.84 8.59 -9.21
CA TRP A 26 8.14 7.32 -8.53
C TRP A 26 7.63 6.14 -9.33
N VAL A 27 8.24 4.98 -9.14
CA VAL A 27 7.73 3.70 -9.65
C VAL A 27 6.57 3.28 -8.78
N ASP A 28 5.44 2.95 -9.41
CA ASP A 28 4.25 2.44 -8.74
C ASP A 28 4.48 1.01 -8.21
N ASP A 29 3.85 0.66 -7.08
CA ASP A 29 3.93 -0.66 -6.45
C ASP A 29 2.86 -1.63 -6.96
N GLN A 30 2.01 -1.19 -7.89
CA GLN A 30 1.05 -2.04 -8.59
C GLN A 30 1.73 -2.93 -9.64
N LEU A 31 1.61 -4.23 -9.43
CA LEU A 31 2.08 -5.30 -10.31
C LEU A 31 0.86 -6.04 -10.88
N TYR A 32 0.99 -6.50 -12.12
CA TYR A 32 -0.01 -7.34 -12.77
C TYR A 32 0.61 -8.68 -13.15
N LEU A 33 0.11 -9.75 -12.51
CA LEU A 33 0.58 -11.12 -12.71
C LEU A 33 -0.24 -11.80 -13.82
N PRO A 34 0.37 -12.16 -14.96
CA PRO A 34 -0.33 -12.93 -15.98
C PRO A 34 -0.47 -14.39 -15.56
N VAL A 35 -1.66 -14.96 -15.74
CA VAL A 35 -1.91 -16.40 -15.59
C VAL A 35 -1.78 -17.07 -16.96
N ARG A 36 -0.98 -18.13 -17.03
CA ARG A 36 -0.66 -18.84 -18.27
C ARG A 36 -1.27 -20.23 -18.30
N SER A 37 -1.47 -20.74 -19.52
CA SER A 37 -1.96 -22.10 -19.76
C SER A 37 -0.94 -23.20 -19.40
N GLY A 38 0.33 -22.86 -19.19
CA GLY A 38 1.39 -23.81 -18.83
C GLY A 38 2.58 -23.14 -18.15
N ALA A 39 3.45 -23.95 -17.56
CA ALA A 39 4.64 -23.53 -16.81
C ALA A 39 5.76 -23.02 -17.75
N GLY A 40 5.70 -21.74 -18.14
CA GLY A 40 6.70 -21.14 -19.03
C GLY A 40 6.21 -19.91 -19.77
N THR A 41 7.15 -19.10 -20.27
CA THR A 41 6.84 -17.88 -21.04
C THR A 41 6.29 -18.17 -22.43
N GLN A 42 6.54 -19.36 -22.97
CA GLN A 42 6.04 -19.85 -24.26
C GLN A 42 4.53 -20.15 -24.26
N PHE A 43 3.92 -20.32 -23.08
CA PHE A 43 2.50 -20.65 -22.99
C PHE A 43 1.62 -19.40 -23.07
N ARG A 44 0.46 -19.56 -23.71
CA ARG A 44 -0.53 -18.48 -23.87
C ARG A 44 -1.00 -17.97 -22.50
N ILE A 45 -1.11 -16.65 -22.38
CA ILE A 45 -1.75 -15.97 -21.25
C ILE A 45 -3.26 -16.17 -21.36
N ILE A 46 -3.86 -16.72 -20.31
CA ILE A 46 -5.30 -17.00 -20.21
C ILE A 46 -6.02 -15.98 -19.32
N GLU A 47 -5.28 -15.29 -18.45
CA GLU A 47 -5.75 -14.11 -17.72
C GLU A 47 -4.63 -13.06 -17.70
N ASN A 48 -4.89 -11.88 -18.28
CA ASN A 48 -3.84 -10.92 -18.63
C ASN A 48 -3.29 -10.11 -17.45
N ALA A 49 -4.02 -10.04 -16.33
CA ALA A 49 -3.69 -9.10 -15.26
C ALA A 49 -4.40 -9.48 -13.95
N VAL A 50 -3.72 -10.27 -13.11
CA VAL A 50 -4.10 -10.44 -11.70
C VAL A 50 -3.37 -9.37 -10.88
N PRO A 51 -4.06 -8.41 -10.24
CA PRO A 51 -3.42 -7.34 -9.46
C PRO A 51 -2.65 -7.88 -8.25
N SER A 52 -1.61 -7.16 -7.81
CA SER A 52 -0.94 -7.42 -6.53
C SER A 52 -1.95 -7.48 -5.37
N GLY A 53 -1.69 -8.32 -4.38
CA GLY A 53 -2.58 -8.51 -3.22
C GLY A 53 -3.79 -9.40 -3.49
N THR A 54 -4.03 -9.82 -4.75
CA THR A 54 -5.07 -10.81 -5.03
C THR A 54 -4.69 -12.15 -4.38
N PRO A 55 -5.53 -12.73 -3.49
CA PRO A 55 -5.27 -14.03 -2.91
C PRO A 55 -5.44 -15.12 -3.98
N LEU A 56 -4.50 -16.06 -4.01
CA LEU A 56 -4.48 -17.19 -4.93
C LEU A 56 -4.47 -18.49 -4.15
N GLU A 57 -5.21 -19.48 -4.63
CA GLU A 57 -5.13 -20.84 -4.10
C GLU A 57 -4.03 -21.59 -4.85
N VAL A 58 -3.02 -22.08 -4.13
CA VAL A 58 -1.95 -22.89 -4.73
C VAL A 58 -2.46 -24.32 -4.93
N LEU A 59 -2.43 -24.77 -6.19
CA LEU A 59 -2.81 -26.14 -6.57
C LEU A 59 -1.58 -27.04 -6.70
N GLU A 60 -0.48 -26.50 -7.22
CA GLU A 60 0.79 -27.21 -7.39
C GLU A 60 1.95 -26.22 -7.29
N ALA A 61 2.82 -26.40 -6.30
CA ALA A 61 4.00 -25.56 -6.11
C ALA A 61 5.14 -26.01 -7.02
N GLY A 62 5.83 -25.05 -7.64
CA GLY A 62 7.04 -25.30 -8.41
C GLY A 62 8.06 -24.19 -8.26
N GLU A 63 9.33 -24.48 -8.57
CA GLU A 63 10.44 -23.56 -8.33
C GLU A 63 10.33 -22.26 -9.16
N SER A 64 10.03 -22.40 -10.46
CA SER A 64 9.92 -21.25 -11.37
C SER A 64 8.47 -20.84 -11.63
N TYR A 65 7.56 -21.82 -11.67
CA TYR A 65 6.14 -21.61 -11.91
C TYR A 65 5.33 -22.41 -10.90
N THR A 66 4.24 -21.81 -10.44
CA THR A 66 3.28 -22.41 -9.52
C THR A 66 1.92 -22.43 -10.20
N ARG A 67 1.22 -23.56 -10.12
CA ARG A 67 -0.17 -23.67 -10.57
C ARG A 67 -1.10 -23.15 -9.50
N VAL A 68 -2.00 -22.25 -9.87
CA VAL A 68 -2.91 -21.56 -8.95
C VAL A 68 -4.35 -21.55 -9.49
N ARG A 69 -5.30 -21.33 -8.58
CA ARG A 69 -6.67 -20.93 -8.91
C ARG A 69 -6.91 -19.48 -8.46
N THR A 70 -7.40 -18.64 -9.36
CA THR A 70 -7.77 -17.24 -9.05
C THR A 70 -9.16 -17.17 -8.43
N PRO A 71 -9.54 -16.04 -7.78
CA PRO A 71 -10.89 -15.86 -7.24
C PRO A 71 -12.01 -15.94 -8.31
N LYS A 72 -11.67 -15.77 -9.59
CA LYS A 72 -12.62 -15.93 -10.71
C LYS A 72 -12.81 -17.39 -11.13
N GLY A 73 -12.08 -18.32 -10.50
CA GLY A 73 -12.06 -19.74 -10.86
C GLY A 73 -11.09 -20.10 -11.99
N THR A 74 -10.29 -19.15 -12.49
CA THR A 74 -9.28 -19.44 -13.52
C THR A 74 -8.17 -20.30 -12.91
N GLU A 75 -7.91 -21.47 -13.49
CA GLU A 75 -6.74 -22.28 -13.16
C GLU A 75 -5.64 -22.12 -14.19
N GLY A 76 -4.41 -21.92 -13.74
CA GLY A 76 -3.26 -21.84 -14.63
C GLY A 76 -1.96 -21.63 -13.86
N TRP A 77 -0.91 -21.28 -14.60
CA TRP A 77 0.45 -21.17 -14.10
C TRP A 77 0.89 -19.72 -14.01
N VAL A 78 1.49 -19.37 -12.88
CA VAL A 78 2.06 -18.05 -12.61
C VAL A 78 3.53 -18.20 -12.22
N SER A 79 4.31 -17.14 -12.42
CA SER A 79 5.73 -17.13 -12.04
C SER A 79 5.87 -17.08 -10.52
N THR A 80 6.57 -18.06 -9.94
CA THR A 80 6.69 -18.23 -8.47
C THR A 80 7.37 -17.02 -7.80
N GLN A 81 8.24 -16.31 -8.51
CA GLN A 81 8.96 -15.14 -7.99
C GLN A 81 8.05 -13.98 -7.55
N TYR A 82 6.79 -13.96 -8.01
CA TYR A 82 5.81 -12.93 -7.66
C TYR A 82 4.83 -13.38 -6.57
N LEU A 83 4.99 -14.60 -6.06
CA LEU A 83 4.16 -15.12 -4.99
C LEU A 83 4.80 -14.84 -3.63
N SER A 84 3.96 -14.50 -2.66
CA SER A 84 4.32 -14.28 -1.26
C SER A 84 3.37 -15.09 -0.39
N ASN A 85 3.89 -15.60 0.72
CA ASN A 85 3.08 -16.26 1.76
C ASN A 85 2.43 -15.25 2.72
N GLU A 86 2.78 -13.97 2.59
CA GLU A 86 2.26 -12.88 3.40
C GLU A 86 1.49 -11.87 2.53
N PRO A 87 0.45 -11.21 3.08
CA PRO A 87 -0.26 -10.13 2.39
C PRO A 87 0.68 -9.00 1.96
N ILE A 88 0.28 -8.24 0.93
CA ILE A 88 1.05 -7.09 0.46
C ILE A 88 1.17 -6.00 1.53
N ALA A 89 2.21 -5.17 1.43
CA ALA A 89 2.48 -4.09 2.38
C ALA A 89 1.27 -3.14 2.57
N ALA A 90 0.49 -2.85 1.53
CA ALA A 90 -0.71 -2.02 1.63
C ALA A 90 -1.78 -2.63 2.55
N ASP A 91 -2.00 -3.95 2.48
CA ASP A 91 -2.95 -4.65 3.36
C ASP A 91 -2.43 -4.73 4.79
N GLN A 92 -1.13 -5.01 4.96
CA GLN A 92 -0.49 -5.01 6.27
C GLN A 92 -0.59 -3.62 6.94
N LEU A 93 -0.31 -2.55 6.18
CA LEU A 93 -0.40 -1.17 6.67
C LEU A 93 -1.83 -0.84 7.09
N ARG A 94 -2.83 -1.23 6.30
CA ARG A 94 -4.25 -1.03 6.63
C ARG A 94 -4.61 -1.70 7.95
N ARG A 95 -4.20 -2.96 8.11
CA ARG A 95 -4.45 -3.75 9.33
C ARG A 95 -3.76 -3.12 10.55
N VAL A 96 -2.47 -2.84 10.46
CA VAL A 96 -1.69 -2.26 11.56
C VAL A 96 -2.21 -0.87 11.95
N SER A 97 -2.63 -0.05 10.98
CA SER A 97 -3.22 1.26 11.26
C SER A 97 -4.54 1.13 12.05
N ALA A 98 -5.37 0.14 11.71
CA ALA A 98 -6.61 -0.13 12.43
C ALA A 98 -6.33 -0.66 13.86
N GLU A 99 -5.36 -1.56 14.01
CA GLU A 99 -4.92 -2.06 15.33
C GLU A 99 -4.39 -0.92 16.22
N LEU A 100 -3.60 -0.01 15.65
CA LEU A 100 -3.07 1.16 16.36
C LEU A 100 -4.17 2.09 16.88
N GLU A 101 -5.20 2.33 16.07
CA GLU A 101 -6.33 3.18 16.48
C GLU A 101 -7.15 2.52 17.59
N SER A 102 -7.40 1.22 17.49
CA SER A 102 -8.08 0.46 18.55
C SER A 102 -7.30 0.51 19.86
N ALA A 103 -5.99 0.29 19.81
CA ALA A 103 -5.13 0.33 21.01
C ALA A 103 -5.09 1.73 21.64
N ARG A 104 -5.11 2.79 20.84
CA ARG A 104 -5.20 4.17 21.35
C ARG A 104 -6.54 4.45 22.03
N SER A 105 -7.64 3.97 21.47
CA SER A 105 -8.97 4.09 22.08
C SER A 105 -9.04 3.35 23.41
N GLU A 106 -8.53 2.12 23.47
CA GLU A 106 -8.46 1.31 24.69
C GLU A 106 -7.59 1.99 25.77
N LEU A 107 -6.42 2.52 25.40
CA LEU A 107 -5.58 3.29 26.33
C LEU A 107 -6.30 4.53 26.89
N ALA A 108 -7.10 5.22 26.09
CA ALA A 108 -7.88 6.35 26.56
C ALA A 108 -8.96 5.92 27.56
N GLN A 109 -9.68 4.82 27.26
CA GLN A 109 -10.69 4.26 28.16
C GLN A 109 -10.09 3.76 29.48
N ILE A 110 -8.96 3.04 29.43
CA ILE A 110 -8.27 2.56 30.62
C ILE A 110 -7.82 3.74 31.49
N ARG A 111 -7.32 4.83 30.88
CA ARG A 111 -6.93 6.03 31.62
C ARG A 111 -8.12 6.70 32.31
N GLU A 112 -9.27 6.77 31.64
CA GLU A 112 -10.51 7.30 32.22
C GLU A 112 -11.06 6.41 33.34
N GLN A 113 -11.00 5.08 33.17
CA GLN A 113 -11.36 4.15 34.23
C GLN A 113 -10.43 4.29 35.43
N LEU A 114 -9.13 4.48 35.21
CA LEU A 114 -8.17 4.66 36.28
C LEU A 114 -8.42 5.95 37.06
N SER A 115 -8.75 7.06 36.40
CA SER A 115 -9.13 8.30 37.10
C SER A 115 -10.40 8.09 37.91
N SER A 116 -11.45 7.52 37.31
CA SER A 116 -12.73 7.27 38.00
C SER A 116 -12.57 6.36 39.23
N VAL A 117 -11.85 5.24 39.10
CA VAL A 117 -11.59 4.32 40.24
C VAL A 117 -10.71 4.99 41.30
N THR A 118 -9.76 5.83 40.90
CA THR A 118 -8.93 6.58 41.86
C THR A 118 -9.75 7.60 42.62
N GLU A 119 -10.64 8.32 41.95
CA GLU A 119 -11.58 9.25 42.57
C GLU A 119 -12.52 8.52 43.53
N GLU A 120 -13.15 7.43 43.09
CA GLU A 120 -14.04 6.62 43.92
C GLU A 120 -13.30 6.14 45.19
N ARG A 121 -12.10 5.58 45.04
CA ARG A 121 -11.28 5.15 46.18
C ARG A 121 -11.00 6.30 47.15
N ASN A 122 -10.60 7.48 46.66
CA ASN A 122 -10.35 8.64 47.51
C ASN A 122 -11.62 9.11 48.23
N THR A 123 -12.79 9.06 47.57
CA THR A 123 -14.06 9.41 48.21
C THR A 123 -14.45 8.43 49.31
N LEU A 124 -14.25 7.13 49.10
CA LEU A 124 -14.52 6.09 50.10
C LEU A 124 -13.57 6.21 51.30
N GLU A 125 -12.28 6.45 51.05
CA GLU A 125 -11.27 6.68 52.10
C GLU A 125 -11.62 7.90 52.96
N ASN A 126 -12.06 9.00 52.35
CA ASN A 126 -12.53 10.17 53.08
C ASN A 126 -13.79 9.90 53.89
N ALA A 127 -14.76 9.16 53.34
CA ALA A 127 -15.99 8.81 54.05
C ALA A 127 -15.69 7.93 55.27
N GLU A 128 -14.82 6.93 55.13
CA GLU A 128 -14.36 6.09 56.25
C GLU A 128 -13.73 6.92 57.37
N ASN A 129 -12.83 7.85 57.03
CA ASN A 129 -12.17 8.73 58.00
C ASN A 129 -13.14 9.66 58.74
N THR A 130 -14.27 10.04 58.14
CA THR A 130 -15.29 10.86 58.82
C THR A 130 -16.21 10.08 59.76
N LEU A 131 -16.25 8.75 59.62
CA LEU A 131 -17.10 7.85 60.40
C LEU A 131 -16.37 7.26 61.62
N SER A 132 -15.03 7.30 61.63
CA SER A 132 -14.18 6.89 62.76
C SER A 132 -13.86 8.04 63.70
#